data_AF-A0A1T4ZD99-F1
#
_entry.id   AF-A0A1T4ZD99-F1
#
_cell.length_a   1.000
_cell.length_b   1.000
_cell.length_c   1.000
_cell.angle_alpha   90.00
_cell.angle_beta   90.00
_cell.angle_gamma   90.00
#
_symmetry.space_group_name_H-M   'P 1'
#
loop_
_entity.id
_entity.type
_entity.pdbx_description
1 polymer ?
#
loop_
_entity_poly.entity_id
_entity_poly.type
_entity_poly.pdbx_seq_one_letter_code
_entity_poly.pdbx_strand_id
1 'polypeptide(L)'
;MDNLIFDQQTLEEEIKNARQAALIANTFEPRAESAYYDWQIGKITIDLKYGVSFSFPPEIAQGLEDASPEDLAEVEITPSGAGLHWEKLDADLSIPALLIGIYGNEAWMNQLKNKQNYCKNC
;
A
#
# COMPACT_ATOMS: atom_id res chain seq x y z
N MET A 1 10.31 -24.81 -23.96
CA MET A 1 10.12 -24.97 -22.52
C MET A 1 11.36 -24.38 -21.89
N ASP A 2 11.25 -23.15 -21.37
CA ASP A 2 12.38 -22.45 -20.76
C ASP A 2 12.91 -23.26 -19.59
N ASN A 3 14.17 -23.65 -19.70
CA ASN A 3 14.92 -24.22 -18.60
C ASN A 3 15.20 -23.07 -17.65
N LEU A 4 14.36 -22.91 -16.61
CA LEU A 4 14.63 -22.03 -15.48
C LEU A 4 15.86 -22.59 -14.74
N ILE A 5 17.04 -22.22 -15.22
CA ILE A 5 18.28 -22.45 -14.50
C ILE A 5 18.28 -21.44 -13.35
N PHE A 6 17.79 -21.87 -12.19
CA PHE A 6 18.15 -21.27 -10.90
C PHE A 6 19.62 -21.58 -10.64
N ASP A 7 20.55 -20.92 -11.34
CA ASP A 7 21.95 -20.94 -10.93
C ASP A 7 22.16 -19.99 -9.74
N GLN A 8 23.16 -20.31 -8.93
CA GLN A 8 23.41 -19.57 -7.70
C GLN A 8 23.82 -18.11 -7.96
N GLN A 9 24.47 -17.82 -9.10
CA GLN A 9 24.92 -16.49 -9.47
C GLN A 9 23.76 -15.60 -9.94
N THR A 10 22.79 -16.15 -10.68
CA THR A 10 21.58 -15.41 -11.09
C THR A 10 20.75 -15.02 -9.88
N LEU A 11 20.57 -15.94 -8.93
CA LEU A 11 19.88 -15.65 -7.67
C LEU A 11 20.61 -14.61 -6.82
N GLU A 12 21.93 -14.71 -6.68
CA GLU A 12 22.75 -13.75 -5.93
C GLU A 12 22.65 -12.32 -6.53
N GLU A 13 22.69 -12.21 -7.86
CA GLU A 13 22.58 -10.91 -8.53
C GLU A 13 21.16 -10.33 -8.42
N GLU A 14 20.12 -11.15 -8.53
CA GLU A 14 18.72 -10.72 -8.30
C GLU A 14 18.51 -10.21 -6.87
N ILE A 15 19.01 -10.93 -5.85
CA ILE A 15 18.93 -10.50 -4.45
C ILE A 15 19.65 -9.16 -4.25
N LYS A 16 20.83 -9.00 -4.86
CA LYS A 16 21.61 -7.77 -4.79
C LYS A 16 20.87 -6.60 -5.44
N ASN A 17 20.29 -6.81 -6.62
CA ASN A 17 19.49 -5.79 -7.31
C ASN A 17 18.26 -5.39 -6.48
N ALA A 18 17.54 -6.36 -5.90
CA ALA A 18 16.42 -6.10 -5.01
C ALA A 18 16.84 -5.27 -3.78
N ARG A 19 17.99 -5.58 -3.17
CA ARG A 19 18.56 -4.79 -2.07
C ARG A 19 18.92 -3.37 -2.49
N GLN A 20 19.54 -3.19 -3.66
CA GLN A 20 19.87 -1.85 -4.16
C GLN A 20 18.62 -1.02 -4.47
N ALA A 21 17.61 -1.62 -5.11
CA ALA A 21 16.34 -0.98 -5.36
C ALA A 21 15.67 -0.56 -4.04
N ALA A 22 15.66 -1.42 -3.03
CA ALA A 22 15.13 -1.10 -1.70
C ALA A 22 15.89 0.05 -1.01
N LEU A 23 17.21 0.13 -1.16
CA LEU A 23 18.02 1.24 -0.62
C LEU A 23 17.67 2.57 -1.29
N ILE A 24 17.56 2.57 -2.62
CA ILE A 24 17.19 3.77 -3.39
C ILE A 24 15.77 4.21 -3.01
N ALA A 25 14.83 3.27 -3.00
CA ALA A 25 13.46 3.47 -2.56
C ALA A 25 13.43 4.10 -1.15
N ASN A 26 14.12 3.52 -0.17
CA ASN A 26 14.16 4.03 1.20
C ASN A 26 14.74 5.44 1.35
N THR A 27 15.58 5.86 0.40
CA THR A 27 16.22 7.17 0.43
C THR A 27 15.36 8.26 -0.22
N PHE A 28 14.63 7.93 -1.29
CA PHE A 28 13.97 8.93 -2.15
C PHE A 28 12.46 8.83 -2.20
N GLU A 29 11.87 7.70 -1.82
CA GLU A 29 10.42 7.57 -1.81
C GLU A 29 9.81 8.12 -0.52
N PRO A 30 8.55 8.55 -0.58
CA PRO A 30 7.79 8.93 0.60
C PRO A 30 7.78 7.84 1.67
N ARG A 31 7.96 8.25 2.92
CA ARG A 31 7.90 7.37 4.10
C ARG A 31 6.95 7.96 5.12
N ALA A 32 6.14 7.11 5.75
CA ALA A 32 5.28 7.53 6.84
C ALA A 32 6.11 7.86 8.09
N GLU A 33 5.71 8.94 8.75
CA GLU A 33 6.03 9.28 10.14
C GLU A 33 4.90 8.81 11.07
N SER A 34 3.65 8.95 10.64
CA SER A 34 2.46 8.56 11.38
C SER A 34 1.39 7.99 10.42
N ALA A 35 0.53 7.12 10.94
CA ALA A 35 -0.66 6.64 10.23
C ALA A 35 -1.76 6.38 11.25
N TYR A 36 -2.99 6.77 10.93
CA TYR A 36 -4.13 6.59 11.82
C TYR A 36 -5.45 6.60 11.03
N TYR A 37 -6.47 5.97 11.59
CA TYR A 37 -7.84 6.14 11.12
C TYR A 37 -8.46 7.40 11.75
N ASP A 38 -8.87 8.34 10.91
CA ASP A 38 -9.56 9.56 11.32
C ASP A 38 -11.07 9.34 11.33
N TRP A 39 -11.61 9.15 12.53
CA TRP A 39 -13.03 8.94 12.80
C TRP A 39 -13.93 10.10 12.37
N GLN A 40 -13.41 11.33 12.32
CA GLN A 40 -14.22 12.51 11.99
C GLN A 40 -14.54 12.56 10.49
N ILE A 41 -13.62 12.11 9.66
CA ILE A 41 -13.74 12.15 8.20
C ILE A 41 -13.87 10.76 7.56
N GLY A 42 -13.73 9.68 8.34
CA GLY A 42 -13.86 8.30 7.88
C GLY A 42 -12.75 7.89 6.92
N LYS A 43 -11.49 8.25 7.20
CA LYS A 43 -10.36 7.97 6.28
C LYS A 43 -9.13 7.46 7.02
N ILE A 44 -8.33 6.67 6.31
CA ILE A 44 -6.96 6.40 6.71
C ILE A 44 -6.13 7.63 6.33
N THR A 45 -5.44 8.21 7.30
CA THR A 45 -4.52 9.34 7.12
C THR A 45 -3.10 8.85 7.36
N ILE A 46 -2.20 9.21 6.45
CA ILE A 46 -0.76 8.97 6.52
C ILE A 46 -0.08 10.33 6.59
N ASP A 47 0.63 10.60 7.68
CA ASP A 47 1.56 11.72 7.75
C ASP A 47 2.92 11.25 7.24
N LEU A 48 3.39 11.84 6.15
CA LEU A 48 4.68 11.55 5.56
C LEU A 48 5.77 12.40 6.22
N LYS A 49 7.00 11.89 6.19
CA LYS A 49 8.18 12.67 6.52
C LYS A 49 8.16 13.97 5.71
N TYR A 50 8.48 15.08 6.39
CA TYR A 50 8.46 16.45 5.85
C TYR A 50 7.08 17.13 5.78
N GLY A 51 6.10 16.64 6.55
CA GLY A 51 4.89 17.40 6.89
C GLY A 51 3.79 17.39 5.83
N VAL A 52 3.86 16.46 4.89
CA VAL A 52 2.79 16.22 3.91
C VAL A 52 1.90 15.11 4.43
N SER A 53 0.59 15.35 4.48
CA SER A 53 -0.37 14.30 4.82
C SER A 53 -1.13 13.84 3.58
N PHE A 54 -1.41 12.55 3.50
CA PHE A 54 -2.22 11.93 2.47
C PHE A 54 -3.30 11.08 3.13
N SER A 55 -4.56 11.24 2.71
CA SER A 55 -5.67 10.46 3.26
C SER A 55 -6.52 9.85 2.16
N PHE A 56 -7.01 8.63 2.40
CA PHE A 56 -7.86 7.89 1.47
C PHE A 56 -9.04 7.21 2.18
N PRO A 57 -10.19 7.05 1.50
CA PRO A 57 -11.30 6.26 2.03
C PRO A 57 -10.91 4.77 2.11
N PRO A 58 -11.16 4.05 3.22
CA PRO A 58 -10.83 2.63 3.33
C PRO A 58 -11.56 1.77 2.28
N GLU A 59 -12.74 2.19 1.81
CA GLU A 59 -13.61 1.45 0.88
C GLU A 59 -12.99 1.22 -0.51
N ILE A 60 -11.96 2.00 -0.86
CA ILE A 60 -11.25 1.84 -2.14
C ILE A 60 -9.99 0.97 -2.01
N ALA A 61 -9.52 0.71 -0.79
CA ALA A 61 -8.29 -0.03 -0.57
C ALA A 61 -8.56 -1.51 -0.36
N GLN A 62 -7.83 -2.34 -1.07
CA GLN A 62 -8.01 -3.78 -1.04
C GLN A 62 -7.81 -4.32 0.38
N GLY A 63 -8.78 -5.06 0.90
CA GLY A 63 -8.75 -5.66 2.24
C GLY A 63 -9.27 -4.75 3.35
N LEU A 64 -9.63 -3.49 3.05
CA LEU A 64 -10.19 -2.55 4.03
C LEU A 64 -11.68 -2.23 3.80
N GLU A 65 -12.30 -2.83 2.78
CA GLU A 65 -13.49 -2.26 2.17
C GLU A 65 -14.75 -2.34 3.02
N ASP A 66 -14.83 -3.41 3.80
CA ASP A 66 -15.92 -3.70 4.74
C ASP A 66 -15.39 -3.73 6.19
N ALA A 67 -14.18 -3.20 6.42
CA ALA A 67 -13.54 -3.23 7.74
C ALA A 67 -14.26 -2.30 8.72
N SER A 68 -14.35 -2.73 9.99
CA SER A 68 -14.91 -1.90 11.04
C SER A 68 -13.98 -0.71 11.34
N PRO A 69 -14.50 0.45 11.74
CA PRO A 69 -13.69 1.56 12.21
C PRO A 69 -12.69 1.17 13.31
N GLU A 70 -13.07 0.24 14.20
CA GLU A 70 -12.21 -0.28 15.26
C GLU A 70 -11.03 -1.07 14.68
N ASP A 71 -11.25 -1.91 13.67
CA ASP A 71 -10.17 -2.66 13.02
C ASP A 71 -9.29 -1.73 12.16
N LEU A 72 -9.88 -0.74 11.50
CA LEU A 72 -9.13 0.26 10.71
C LEU A 72 -8.18 1.09 11.58
N ALA A 73 -8.54 1.35 12.84
CA ALA A 73 -7.72 2.09 13.79
C ALA A 73 -6.47 1.32 14.26
N GLU A 74 -6.40 0.01 14.04
CA GLU A 74 -5.24 -0.84 14.35
C GLU A 74 -4.14 -0.77 13.29
N VAL A 75 -4.13 0.29 12.46
CA VAL A 75 -3.12 0.49 11.42
C VAL A 75 -1.72 0.59 12.03
N GLU A 76 -0.80 -0.20 11.50
CA GLU A 76 0.61 -0.16 11.85
C GLU A 76 1.46 0.27 10.66
N ILE A 77 2.52 1.05 10.93
CA ILE A 77 3.52 1.38 9.92
C ILE A 77 4.58 0.30 9.93
N THR A 78 4.85 -0.30 8.78
CA THR A 78 5.93 -1.28 8.62
C THR A 78 7.30 -0.68 8.99
N PRO A 79 8.29 -1.48 9.44
CA PRO A 79 9.59 -0.96 9.87
C PRO A 79 10.35 -0.11 8.83
N SER A 80 10.09 -0.32 7.54
CA SER A 80 10.68 0.49 6.46
C SER A 80 10.07 1.89 6.35
N GLY A 81 8.87 2.11 6.91
CA GLY A 81 8.05 3.30 6.73
C GLY A 81 7.36 3.37 5.36
N ALA A 82 7.46 2.32 4.54
CA ALA A 82 6.97 2.30 3.15
C ALA A 82 5.62 1.60 2.98
N GLY A 83 5.14 0.92 4.02
CA GLY A 83 3.88 0.18 4.00
C GLY A 83 3.07 0.39 5.27
N LEU A 84 1.77 0.18 5.12
CA LEU A 84 0.79 0.06 6.20
C LEU A 84 0.38 -1.40 6.33
N HIS A 85 0.17 -1.84 7.56
CA HIS A 85 -0.21 -3.19 7.89
C HIS A 85 -1.37 -3.20 8.89
N TRP A 86 -2.30 -4.14 8.71
CA TRP A 86 -3.37 -4.44 9.66
C TRP A 86 -3.36 -5.94 9.96
N GLU A 87 -2.88 -6.33 11.14
CA GLU A 87 -2.73 -7.74 11.54
C GLU A 87 -4.08 -8.48 11.52
N LYS A 88 -5.14 -7.86 12.08
CA LYS A 88 -6.48 -8.48 12.13
C LYS A 88 -7.12 -8.66 10.76
N LEU A 89 -6.82 -7.76 9.83
CA LEU A 89 -7.41 -7.74 8.50
C LEU A 89 -6.58 -8.54 7.49
N ASP A 90 -5.37 -8.97 7.88
CA ASP A 90 -4.38 -9.59 6.97
C ASP A 90 -4.17 -8.73 5.71
N ALA A 91 -4.07 -7.41 5.92
CA ALA A 91 -4.02 -6.42 4.86
C ALA A 91 -2.70 -5.64 4.91
N ASP A 92 -2.02 -5.58 3.78
CA ASP A 92 -0.79 -4.82 3.56
C ASP A 92 -0.96 -3.86 2.38
N LEU A 93 -0.65 -2.58 2.60
CA LEU A 93 -0.71 -1.56 1.57
C LEU A 93 0.63 -0.84 1.43
N SER A 94 1.08 -0.67 0.18
CA SER A 94 2.29 0.12 -0.13
C SER A 94 1.96 1.60 -0.21
N ILE A 95 2.64 2.42 0.61
CA ILE A 95 2.48 3.88 0.60
C ILE A 95 2.88 4.48 -0.77
N PRO A 96 4.04 4.12 -1.38
CA PRO A 96 4.35 4.56 -2.74
C PRO A 96 3.27 4.22 -3.76
N ALA A 97 2.67 3.02 -3.67
CA ALA A 97 1.60 2.61 -4.56
C ALA A 97 0.32 3.43 -4.37
N LEU A 98 -0.09 3.66 -3.11
CA LEU A 98 -1.25 4.49 -2.77
C LEU A 98 -1.10 5.91 -3.33
N LEU A 99 0.10 6.51 -3.23
CA LEU A 99 0.37 7.86 -3.72
C LEU A 99 0.27 7.99 -5.24
N ILE A 100 0.50 6.91 -5.99
CA ILE A 100 0.31 6.88 -7.45
C ILE A 100 -1.06 6.32 -7.87
N GLY A 101 -1.98 6.12 -6.91
CA GLY A 101 -3.36 5.71 -7.15
C GLY A 101 -3.57 4.21 -7.37
N ILE A 102 -2.65 3.37 -6.86
CA ILE A 102 -2.82 1.91 -6.83
C ILE A 102 -3.27 1.51 -5.43
N TYR A 103 -4.49 0.98 -5.32
CA TYR A 103 -5.15 0.65 -4.06
C TYR A 103 -5.32 -0.86 -3.84
N GLY A 104 -4.68 -1.69 -4.68
CA GLY A 104 -4.75 -3.14 -4.60
C GLY A 104 -4.14 -3.79 -5.84
N ASN A 105 -4.33 -5.09 -5.96
CA ASN A 105 -3.89 -5.85 -7.12
C ASN A 105 -4.70 -5.50 -8.38
N GLU A 106 -4.27 -6.01 -9.54
CA GLU A 106 -4.91 -5.69 -10.83
C GLU A 106 -6.40 -6.06 -10.87
N ALA A 107 -6.79 -7.21 -10.30
CA ALA A 107 -8.18 -7.65 -10.25
C ALA A 107 -9.03 -6.67 -9.42
N TRP A 108 -8.51 -6.24 -8.27
CA TRP A 108 -9.14 -5.23 -7.43
C TRP A 108 -9.31 -3.90 -8.15
N MET A 109 -8.24 -3.39 -8.78
CA MET A 109 -8.27 -2.13 -9.52
C MET A 109 -9.28 -2.17 -10.68
N ASN A 110 -9.47 -3.32 -11.32
CA ASN A 110 -10.50 -3.49 -12.35
C ASN A 110 -11.93 -3.48 -11.77
N GLN A 111 -12.13 -4.08 -10.59
CA GLN A 111 -13.41 -4.02 -9.88
C GLN A 111 -13.76 -2.59 -9.46
N LEU A 112 -12.80 -1.83 -8.92
CA LEU A 112 -12.98 -0.42 -8.54
C LEU A 112 -13.40 0.45 -9.73
N LYS A 113 -12.74 0.29 -10.89
CA LYS A 113 -13.12 1.02 -12.11
C LYS A 113 -14.58 0.77 -12.48
N ASN A 114 -15.01 -0.48 -12.38
CA ASN A 114 -16.41 -0.85 -12.66
C ASN A 114 -17.38 -0.24 -11.64
N LYS A 115 -17.03 -0.22 -10.35
CA LYS A 115 -17.83 0.45 -9.29
C LYS A 115 -17.92 1.98 -9.50
N GLN A 116 -16.82 2.64 -9.84
CA GLN A 116 -16.82 4.09 -10.11
C GLN A 116 -17.69 4.48 -11.32
N ASN A 117 -17.82 3.59 -12.31
CA ASN A 117 -18.68 3.81 -13.47
C ASN A 117 -20.18 3.79 -13.13
N TYR A 118 -20.59 3.23 -11.99
CA TYR A 118 -21.99 3.26 -11.54
C TYR A 118 -22.42 4.61 -10.92
N CYS A 119 -21.49 5.43 -10.42
CA CYS A 119 -21.81 6.74 -9.81
C CYS A 119 -21.73 7.93 -10.79
N LYS A 120 -21.41 7.69 -12.07
CA LYS A 120 -21.41 8.74 -13.11
C LYS A 120 -22.75 8.96 -13.82
N ASN A 121 -23.79 8.22 -13.44
CA ASN A 121 -25.16 8.36 -13.94
C ASN A 121 -26.17 8.82 -12.86
N CYS A 122 -25.67 9.46 -11.79
CA CYS A 122 -26.47 10.06 -10.73
C CYS A 122 -26.73 11.55 -11.02
#